data_AF-A0AAU2WQZ6-F1
#
_entry.id   AF-A0AAU2WQZ6-F1
#
_cell.length_a   1.000
_cell.length_b   1.000
_cell.length_c   1.000
_cell.angle_alpha   90.00
_cell.angle_beta   90.00
_cell.angle_gamma   90.00
#
_symmetry.space_group_name_H-M   'P 1'
#
loop_
_entity.id
_entity.type
_entity.pdbx_description
1 polymer ?
#
loop_
_entity_poly.entity_id
_entity_poly.type
_entity_poly.pdbx_seq_one_letter_code
_entity_poly.pdbx_strand_id
1 'polypeptide(L)'
;MRCVIAGFAFDLSKHGVLESMKGIKPEPITSGSVVIGRRRYPVKQVGGIVTRQDHRDFTANEVTRAMARLGFTCRVSEGAPPRGLTPLQTASALLGTAAPA
;
A
#
# COMPACT_ATOMS: atom_id res chain seq x y z
N MET A 1 3.52 -10.10 -14.94
CA MET A 1 3.46 -10.66 -13.57
C MET A 1 2.01 -10.73 -13.18
N ARG A 2 1.52 -11.94 -12.87
CA ARG A 2 0.18 -12.12 -12.33
C ARG A 2 0.17 -11.81 -10.83
N CYS A 3 -0.75 -10.99 -10.37
CA CYS A 3 -0.96 -10.68 -8.96
C CYS A 3 -2.45 -10.55 -8.65
N VAL A 4 -2.80 -10.60 -7.37
CA VAL A 4 -4.18 -10.45 -6.90
C VAL A 4 -4.28 -9.16 -6.10
N ILE A 5 -5.25 -8.31 -6.43
CA ILE A 5 -5.56 -7.05 -5.75
C ILE A 5 -7.07 -6.99 -5.55
N ALA A 6 -7.53 -6.72 -4.32
CA ALA A 6 -8.95 -6.76 -3.97
C ALA A 6 -9.64 -8.10 -4.30
N GLY A 7 -8.89 -9.22 -4.25
CA GLY A 7 -9.40 -10.54 -4.63
C GLY A 7 -9.49 -10.82 -6.13
N PHE A 8 -9.17 -9.85 -7.00
CA PHE A 8 -9.17 -10.02 -8.46
C PHE A 8 -7.77 -10.22 -9.01
N ALA A 9 -7.63 -11.12 -9.98
CA ALA A 9 -6.35 -11.38 -10.64
C ALA A 9 -6.07 -10.34 -11.74
N PHE A 10 -4.85 -9.79 -11.76
CA PHE A 10 -4.36 -8.84 -12.74
C PHE A 10 -3.02 -9.30 -13.31
N ASP A 11 -2.84 -9.08 -14.62
CA ASP A 11 -1.56 -9.23 -15.29
C ASP A 11 -0.90 -7.86 -15.47
N LEU A 12 0.03 -7.56 -14.57
CA LEU A 12 0.76 -6.30 -14.56
C LEU A 12 2.17 -6.46 -15.11
N SER A 13 2.65 -5.45 -15.82
CA SER A 13 4.04 -5.37 -16.27
C SER A 13 4.64 -4.02 -15.87
N LYS A 14 5.96 -3.99 -15.68
CA LYS A 14 6.67 -2.75 -15.33
C LYS A 14 6.45 -1.67 -16.39
N HIS A 15 6.52 -2.06 -17.67
CA HIS A 15 6.26 -1.15 -18.80
C HIS A 15 4.81 -0.65 -18.80
N GLY A 16 3.82 -1.53 -18.60
CA GLY A 16 2.42 -1.13 -18.54
C GLY A 16 2.13 -0.12 -17.43
N VAL A 17 2.76 -0.28 -16.25
CA VAL A 17 2.66 0.71 -15.17
C VAL A 17 3.27 2.06 -15.58
N LEU A 18 4.44 2.05 -16.25
CA LEU A 18 5.07 3.29 -16.72
C LEU A 18 4.18 4.03 -17.74
N GLU A 19 3.61 3.30 -18.70
CA GLU A 19 2.72 3.86 -19.72
C GLU A 19 1.45 4.46 -19.10
N SER A 20 0.77 3.72 -18.23
CA SER A 20 -0.46 4.20 -17.58
C SER A 20 -0.24 5.43 -16.70
N MET A 21 0.97 5.63 -16.19
CA MET A 21 1.30 6.76 -15.32
C MET A 21 1.83 8.00 -16.08
N LYS A 22 1.98 7.94 -17.41
CA LYS A 22 2.40 9.10 -18.21
C LYS A 22 1.37 10.23 -18.10
N GLY A 23 1.86 11.45 -17.91
CA GLY A 23 1.01 12.64 -17.79
C GLY A 23 0.24 12.76 -16.47
N ILE A 24 0.31 11.76 -15.59
CA ILE A 24 -0.39 11.79 -14.31
C ILE A 24 0.33 12.72 -13.33
N LYS A 25 -0.42 13.68 -12.78
CA LYS A 25 0.04 14.56 -11.70
C LYS A 25 0.06 13.80 -10.37
N PRO A 26 1.19 13.77 -9.64
CA PRO A 26 1.22 13.18 -8.31
C PRO A 26 0.26 13.89 -7.35
N GLU A 27 -0.51 13.10 -6.62
CA GLU A 27 -1.29 13.56 -5.47
C GLU A 27 -0.41 13.73 -4.22
N PRO A 28 -0.86 14.49 -3.20
CA PRO A 28 -0.17 14.60 -1.91
C PRO A 28 0.06 13.22 -1.28
N ILE A 29 1.30 12.98 -0.84
CA ILE A 29 1.70 11.71 -0.23
C ILE A 29 1.38 11.75 1.26
N THR A 30 0.33 11.05 1.68
CA THR A 30 -0.07 10.94 3.09
C THR A 30 0.50 9.71 3.80
N SER A 31 0.75 8.63 3.05
CA SER A 31 1.21 7.36 3.61
C SER A 31 2.25 6.70 2.69
N GLY A 32 1.94 5.55 2.08
CA GLY A 32 2.86 4.88 1.18
C GLY A 32 3.06 5.64 -0.14
N SER A 33 4.28 5.59 -0.67
CA SER A 33 4.61 6.10 -2.00
C SER A 33 5.45 5.13 -2.82
N VAL A 34 5.34 5.24 -4.13
CA VAL A 34 6.13 4.49 -5.11
C VAL A 34 6.83 5.48 -6.05
N VAL A 35 8.09 5.20 -6.37
CA VAL A 35 8.86 5.97 -7.34
C VAL A 35 8.56 5.44 -8.73
N ILE A 36 8.04 6.29 -9.61
CA ILE A 36 7.76 5.98 -11.01
C ILE A 36 8.43 7.03 -11.87
N GLY A 37 9.39 6.60 -12.70
CA GLY A 37 10.29 7.50 -13.40
C GLY A 37 11.08 8.37 -12.40
N ARG A 38 10.90 9.68 -12.47
CA ARG A 38 11.57 10.67 -11.59
C ARG A 38 10.66 11.22 -10.49
N ARG A 39 9.42 10.73 -10.38
CA ARG A 39 8.39 11.28 -9.47
C ARG A 39 7.96 10.24 -8.44
N ARG A 40 7.48 10.71 -7.29
CA ARG A 40 6.87 9.87 -6.25
C ARG A 40 5.36 10.03 -6.32
N TYR A 41 4.66 8.90 -6.29
CA TYR A 41 3.21 8.84 -6.32
C TYR A 41 2.70 8.11 -5.08
N PRO A 42 1.56 8.51 -4.50
CA PRO A 42 0.86 7.69 -3.52
C PRO A 42 0.55 6.31 -4.10
N VAL A 43 0.82 5.25 -3.32
CA VAL A 43 0.56 3.88 -3.81
C VAL A 43 -0.91 3.65 -4.15
N LYS A 44 -1.84 4.30 -3.43
CA LYS A 44 -3.27 4.18 -3.73
C LYS A 44 -3.66 4.79 -5.08
N GLN A 45 -3.07 5.96 -5.41
CA GLN A 45 -3.26 6.60 -6.72
C GLN A 45 -2.80 5.67 -7.85
N VAL A 46 -1.60 5.08 -7.71
CA VAL A 46 -1.06 4.17 -8.73
C VAL A 46 -1.92 2.92 -8.87
N GLY A 47 -2.37 2.35 -7.74
CA GLY A 47 -3.29 1.21 -7.73
C GLY A 47 -4.55 1.51 -8.55
N GLY A 48 -5.25 2.59 -8.22
CA GLY A 48 -6.51 2.96 -8.89
C GLY A 48 -6.34 3.19 -10.39
N ILE A 49 -5.24 3.82 -10.82
CA ILE A 49 -4.99 4.06 -12.26
C ILE A 49 -4.68 2.75 -13.00
N VAL A 50 -3.84 1.90 -12.41
CA VAL A 50 -3.37 0.67 -13.09
C VAL A 50 -4.44 -0.42 -13.09
N THR A 51 -5.20 -0.57 -12.01
CA THR A 51 -6.26 -1.60 -11.91
C THR A 51 -7.63 -1.10 -12.34
N ARG A 52 -7.82 0.23 -12.45
CA ARG A 52 -9.12 0.90 -12.67
C ARG A 52 -10.17 0.59 -11.58
N GLN A 53 -9.72 0.23 -10.39
CA GLN A 53 -10.58 -0.03 -9.23
C GLN A 53 -10.74 1.24 -8.37
N ASP A 54 -11.79 1.26 -7.54
CA ASP A 54 -11.95 2.33 -6.56
C ASP A 54 -10.88 2.20 -5.47
N HIS A 55 -10.42 3.32 -4.93
CA HIS A 55 -9.45 3.34 -3.83
C HIS A 55 -9.95 2.60 -2.58
N ARG A 56 -11.25 2.34 -2.43
CA ARG A 56 -11.85 1.59 -1.32
C ARG A 56 -11.72 0.07 -1.46
N ASP A 57 -11.55 -0.42 -2.69
CA ASP A 57 -11.56 -1.86 -2.97
C ASP A 57 -10.27 -2.55 -2.53
N PHE A 58 -9.17 -1.80 -2.44
CA PHE A 58 -7.86 -2.34 -2.13
C PHE A 58 -7.09 -1.53 -1.09
N THR A 59 -6.10 -2.19 -0.50
CA THR A 59 -5.19 -1.60 0.48
C THR A 59 -3.89 -1.09 -0.15
N ALA A 60 -3.28 -0.10 0.49
CA ALA A 60 -1.95 0.40 0.09
C ALA A 60 -0.89 -0.72 0.09
N ASN A 61 -1.00 -1.70 1.00
CA ASN A 61 -0.05 -2.79 1.12
C ASN A 61 -0.14 -3.78 -0.06
N GLU A 62 -1.35 -4.10 -0.54
CA GLU A 62 -1.51 -4.94 -1.73
C GLU A 62 -0.80 -4.34 -2.94
N VAL A 63 -1.04 -3.05 -3.20
CA VAL A 63 -0.43 -2.34 -4.32
C VAL A 63 1.09 -2.22 -4.11
N THR A 64 1.54 -1.92 -2.90
CA THR A 64 2.98 -1.84 -2.57
C THR A 64 3.70 -3.15 -2.88
N ARG A 65 3.12 -4.30 -2.50
CA ARG A 65 3.68 -5.62 -2.80
C ARG A 65 3.71 -5.88 -4.31
N ALA A 66 2.66 -5.53 -5.03
CA ALA A 66 2.63 -5.68 -6.49
C ALA A 66 3.71 -4.82 -7.16
N MET A 67 3.84 -3.56 -6.78
CA MET A 67 4.84 -2.63 -7.33
C MET A 67 6.27 -3.03 -6.98
N ALA A 68 6.53 -3.48 -5.75
CA ALA A 68 7.83 -3.99 -5.34
C ALA A 68 8.23 -5.23 -6.16
N ARG A 69 7.31 -6.16 -6.41
CA ARG A 69 7.56 -7.35 -7.24
C ARG A 69 7.81 -7.03 -8.71
N LEU A 70 7.26 -5.92 -9.22
CA LEU A 70 7.59 -5.38 -10.55
C LEU A 70 8.94 -4.64 -10.58
N GLY A 71 9.61 -4.51 -9.44
CA GLY A 71 10.91 -3.83 -9.32
C GLY A 71 10.80 -2.31 -9.26
N PHE A 72 9.71 -1.76 -8.71
CA PHE A 72 9.61 -0.36 -8.34
C PHE A 72 10.08 -0.13 -6.90
N THR A 73 10.71 1.02 -6.66
CA THR A 73 11.09 1.44 -5.30
C THR A 73 9.87 1.99 -4.58
N CYS A 74 9.43 1.27 -3.55
CA CYS A 74 8.34 1.70 -2.68
C CYS A 74 8.89 2.20 -1.35
N ARG A 75 8.29 3.28 -0.81
CA ARG A 75 8.53 3.77 0.53
C ARG A 75 7.23 3.70 1.32
N VAL A 76 7.24 2.95 2.41
CA VAL A 76 6.19 3.01 3.40
C VAL A 76 6.46 4.25 4.25
N SER A 77 5.52 5.19 4.31
CA SER A 77 5.60 6.21 5.36
C SER A 77 5.14 5.54 6.65
N GLU A 78 5.95 5.62 7.70
CA GLU A 78 5.64 5.20 9.08
C GLU A 78 4.56 6.11 9.72
N GLY A 79 3.65 6.64 8.91
CA GLY A 79 2.66 7.65 9.25
C GLY A 79 1.36 7.05 9.77
N ALA A 80 1.44 6.23 10.80
CA ALA A 80 0.37 6.16 11.78
C ALA A 80 1.06 6.12 13.15
N PRO A 81 0.79 7.07 14.06
CA PRO A 81 1.12 6.83 15.46
C PRO A 81 0.46 5.49 15.83
N PRO A 82 1.11 4.64 16.65
CA PRO A 82 0.49 3.40 17.08
C PRO A 82 -0.91 3.77 17.56
N ARG A 83 -1.94 3.16 16.96
CA ARG A 83 -3.31 3.33 17.45
C ARG A 83 -3.21 2.99 18.94
N GLY A 84 -3.51 3.97 19.81
CA GLY A 84 -3.47 3.75 21.25
C GLY A 84 -4.20 2.45 21.56
N LEU A 85 -3.71 1.70 22.54
CA LEU A 85 -4.27 0.41 22.91
C LEU A 85 -5.79 0.51 22.96
N THR A 86 -6.49 -0.38 22.27
CA THR A 86 -7.94 -0.48 22.41
C THR A 86 -8.26 -0.71 23.89
N PRO A 87 -9.48 -0.37 24.38
CA PRO A 87 -9.84 -0.61 25.77
C PRO A 87 -9.56 -2.05 26.23
N LEU A 88 -9.73 -3.03 25.33
CA LEU A 88 -9.38 -4.43 25.56
C LEU A 88 -7.87 -4.67 25.66
N GLN A 89 -7.06 -4.08 24.77
CA GLN A 89 -5.60 -4.18 24.85
C GLN A 89 -5.04 -3.50 26.10
N THR A 90 -5.62 -2.37 26.51
CA THR A 90 -5.27 -1.69 27.77
C THR A 90 -5.60 -2.57 28.97
N ALA A 91 -6.79 -3.18 29.00
CA ALA A 91 -7.16 -4.12 30.06
C ALA A 91 -6.22 -5.35 30.09
N SER A 92 -5.91 -5.93 28.93
CA SER A 92 -4.95 -7.04 28.82
C SER A 92 -3.55 -6.67 29.35
N ALA A 93 -3.08 -5.46 29.06
CA ALA A 93 -1.80 -4.98 29.55
C ALA A 93 -1.81 -4.74 31.08
N LEU A 94 -2.90 -4.20 31.61
CA LEU A 94 -3.08 -3.96 33.05
C LEU A 94 -3.18 -5.25 33.87
N LEU A 95 -3.75 -6.31 33.29
CA LEU A 95 -3.92 -7.61 33.95
C LEU A 95 -2.66 -8.49 33.89
N GLY A 96 -1.66 -8.09 33.09
CA GLY A 96 -0.45 -8.86 32.84
C GLY A 96 -0.71 -10.08 31.93
N THR A 97 0.10 -10.27 30.88
CA THR A 97 0.14 -11.55 30.18
C THR A 97 0.74 -12.59 31.11
N ALA A 98 -0.04 -13.62 31.48
CA ALA A 98 0.49 -14.77 32.18
C ALA A 98 1.68 -15.34 31.40
N ALA A 99 2.85 -15.38 32.03
CA ALA A 99 4.01 -16.06 31.47
C ALA A 99 3.71 -17.57 31.40
N PRO A 100 4.00 -18.26 30.28
CA PRO A 100 3.92 -19.71 30.27
C PRO A 100 5.00 -20.27 31.20
N ALA A 101 4.62 -21.28 31.99
CA ALA A 101 5.50 -22.02 32.90
C ALA A 101 6.42 -22.99 32.16
#